data_AF-A0A2S6R326-F1
#
_entry.id   AF-A0A2S6R326-F1
#
_cell.length_a   1.000
_cell.length_b   1.000
_cell.length_c   1.000
_cell.angle_alpha   90.00
_cell.angle_beta   90.00
_cell.angle_gamma   90.00
#
_symmetry.space_group_name_H-M   'P 1'
#
loop_
_entity.id
_entity.type
_entity.pdbx_description
1 polymer ?
#
loop_
_entity_poly.entity_id
_entity_poly.type
_entity_poly.pdbx_seq_one_letter_code
_entity_poly.pdbx_strand_id
1 'polypeptide(L)'
;MQVNLKYHGQAFNSFEEMLDPAHNVAYAALLPKSLYRDTRSWSSAIQRYHSWTPRLAWVYHNKVKQAWGTARRVAYEDRLLADEEAHQARRALKAEQTRLRLMAPAG
;
A
#
# COMPACT_ATOMS: atom_id res chain seq x y z
N MET A 1 9.90 6.40 -7.51
CA MET A 1 8.60 7.07 -7.78
C MET A 1 8.91 8.37 -8.50
N GLN A 2 8.24 8.64 -9.63
CA GLN A 2 8.35 9.90 -10.33
C GLN A 2 7.08 10.75 -10.09
N VAL A 3 7.22 12.05 -9.81
CA VAL A 3 6.07 12.97 -9.74
C VAL A 3 5.54 13.37 -11.12
N ASN A 4 4.24 13.66 -11.21
CA ASN A 4 3.58 14.01 -12.46
C ASN A 4 3.80 15.49 -12.83
N LEU A 5 4.31 15.75 -14.04
CA LEU A 5 4.60 17.09 -14.58
C LEU A 5 3.43 18.07 -14.48
N LYS A 6 2.21 17.62 -14.82
CA LYS A 6 1.02 18.47 -14.87
C LYS A 6 0.73 19.15 -13.54
N TYR A 7 1.08 18.50 -12.44
CA TYR A 7 0.79 18.97 -11.09
C TYR A 7 2.00 19.57 -10.38
N HIS A 8 3.22 19.15 -10.74
CA HIS A 8 4.43 19.45 -9.97
C HIS A 8 5.52 20.17 -10.78
N GLY A 9 5.33 20.41 -12.08
CA GLY A 9 6.36 20.99 -12.94
C GLY A 9 6.88 22.35 -12.47
N GLN A 10 6.03 23.16 -11.82
CA GLN A 10 6.41 24.47 -11.28
C GLN A 10 7.38 24.39 -10.08
N ALA A 11 7.64 23.20 -9.53
CA ALA A 11 8.61 23.01 -8.46
C ALA A 11 10.05 22.86 -8.98
N PHE A 12 10.26 22.85 -10.29
CA PHE A 12 11.55 22.67 -10.94
C PHE A 12 11.87 23.89 -11.81
N ASN A 13 13.15 24.22 -11.96
CA ASN A 13 13.62 25.35 -12.75
C ASN A 13 13.55 25.06 -14.25
N SER A 14 13.59 23.79 -14.65
CA SER A 14 13.38 23.38 -16.04
C SER A 14 12.73 22.00 -16.15
N PHE A 15 12.31 21.66 -17.37
CA PHE A 15 11.79 20.34 -17.69
C PHE A 15 12.87 19.26 -17.53
N GLU A 16 14.11 19.56 -17.92
CA GLU A 16 15.27 18.68 -17.80
C GLU A 16 15.58 18.36 -16.33
N GLU A 17 15.51 19.36 -15.43
CA GLU A 17 15.69 19.14 -13.99
C GLU A 17 14.60 18.22 -13.42
N MET A 18 13.35 18.35 -13.88
CA MET A 18 12.28 17.46 -13.43
C MET A 18 12.49 16.01 -13.94
N LEU A 19 13.06 15.84 -15.14
CA LEU A 19 13.38 14.53 -15.69
C LEU A 19 14.62 13.91 -15.05
N ASP A 20 15.49 14.69 -14.42
CA ASP A 20 16.61 14.17 -13.65
C ASP A 20 16.10 13.32 -12.47
N PRO A 21 16.50 12.04 -12.38
CA PRO A 21 16.02 11.14 -11.34
C PRO A 21 16.35 11.62 -9.91
N ALA A 22 17.51 12.24 -9.71
CA ALA A 22 17.92 12.68 -8.37
C ALA A 22 17.04 13.84 -7.88
N HIS A 23 16.82 14.84 -8.72
CA HIS A 23 15.94 15.98 -8.40
C HIS A 23 14.49 15.53 -8.23
N ASN A 24 13.98 14.65 -9.12
CA ASN A 24 12.61 14.16 -9.03
C ASN A 24 12.36 13.37 -7.74
N VAL A 25 13.25 12.43 -7.40
CA VAL A 25 13.13 11.62 -6.19
C VAL A 25 13.26 12.47 -4.94
N ALA A 26 14.18 13.44 -4.93
CA ALA A 26 14.33 14.37 -3.80
C ALA A 26 13.02 15.15 -3.55
N TYR A 27 12.42 15.72 -4.61
CA TYR A 27 11.14 16.40 -4.51
C TYR A 27 10.02 15.45 -4.05
N ALA A 28 9.93 14.26 -4.64
CA ALA A 28 8.92 13.25 -4.30
C ALA A 28 8.99 12.81 -2.82
N ALA A 29 10.19 12.74 -2.24
CA ALA A 29 10.40 12.37 -0.84
C ALA A 29 10.05 13.51 0.13
N LEU A 30 10.24 14.77 -0.27
CA LEU A 30 10.00 15.94 0.56
C LEU A 30 8.53 16.38 0.55
N LEU A 31 7.84 16.26 -0.58
CA LEU A 31 6.48 16.76 -0.76
C LEU A 31 5.48 16.20 0.26
N PRO A 32 5.37 14.88 0.52
CA PRO A 32 4.43 14.37 1.52
C PRO A 32 4.72 14.90 2.94
N LYS A 33 6.00 15.13 3.26
CA LYS A 33 6.40 15.65 4.58
C LYS A 33 6.01 17.11 4.75
N SER A 34 6.17 17.94 3.72
CA SER A 34 5.72 19.33 3.77
C SER A 34 4.20 19.42 3.89
N LEU A 35 3.47 18.63 3.10
CA LEU A 35 2.01 18.57 3.20
C LEU A 35 1.53 18.10 4.57
N TYR A 36 2.21 17.14 5.19
CA TYR A 36 1.91 16.73 6.56
C TYR A 36 2.18 17.85 7.57
N ARG A 37 3.29 18.57 7.45
CA ARG A 37 3.60 19.72 8.32
C ARG A 37 2.50 20.78 8.27
N ASP A 38 1.95 21.03 7.09
CA ASP A 38 0.93 22.07 6.85
C ASP A 38 -0.48 21.62 7.28
N THR A 39 -0.79 20.32 7.13
CA THR A 39 -2.14 19.79 7.40
C THR A 39 -2.28 19.06 8.73
N ARG A 40 -1.16 18.64 9.33
CA ARG A 40 -1.07 17.79 10.53
C ARG A 40 -1.85 16.46 10.45
N SER A 41 -2.19 16.02 9.23
CA SER A 41 -2.97 14.81 9.00
C SER A 41 -2.49 14.13 7.72
N TRP A 42 -2.11 12.85 7.81
CA TRP A 42 -1.70 12.10 6.63
C TRP A 42 -2.82 11.95 5.60
N SER A 43 -4.08 11.82 6.05
CA SER A 43 -5.24 11.77 5.15
C SER A 43 -5.38 13.09 4.38
N SER A 44 -5.24 14.22 5.06
CA SER A 44 -5.32 15.55 4.44
C SER A 44 -4.10 15.85 3.56
N ALA A 45 -2.91 15.41 3.95
CA ALA A 45 -1.69 15.53 3.15
C ALA A 45 -1.84 14.78 1.82
N ILE A 46 -2.31 13.54 1.86
CA ILE A 46 -2.59 12.73 0.66
C ILE A 46 -3.66 13.39 -0.19
N GLN A 47 -4.77 13.84 0.41
CA GLN A 47 -5.82 14.55 -0.32
C GLN A 47 -5.27 15.75 -1.11
N ARG A 48 -4.28 16.46 -0.57
CA ARG A 48 -3.67 17.66 -1.17
C ARG A 48 -2.45 17.39 -2.03
N TYR A 49 -2.11 16.11 -2.27
CA TYR A 49 -0.88 15.71 -2.98
C TYR A 49 -0.70 16.46 -4.31
N HIS A 50 -1.76 16.58 -5.13
CA HIS A 50 -1.67 17.26 -6.43
C HIS A 50 -2.19 18.69 -6.46
N SER A 51 -3.03 19.10 -5.51
CA SER A 51 -3.68 20.41 -5.54
C SER A 51 -4.30 20.77 -4.20
N TRP A 52 -4.23 22.06 -3.84
CA TRP A 52 -4.95 22.62 -2.71
C TRP A 52 -6.39 23.04 -3.06
N THR A 53 -6.77 23.03 -4.34
CA THR A 53 -8.14 23.34 -4.79
C THR A 53 -9.12 22.29 -4.26
N PRO A 54 -10.12 22.66 -3.43
CA PRO A 54 -10.95 21.69 -2.70
C PRO A 54 -11.58 20.61 -3.58
N ARG A 55 -12.13 20.98 -4.74
CA ARG A 55 -12.76 20.05 -5.68
C ARG A 55 -11.76 19.03 -6.24
N LEU A 56 -10.57 19.47 -6.66
CA LEU A 56 -9.55 18.58 -7.24
C LEU A 56 -8.96 17.66 -6.17
N ALA A 57 -8.70 18.20 -4.98
CA ALA A 57 -8.21 17.45 -3.84
C ALA A 57 -9.18 16.34 -3.44
N TRP A 58 -10.48 16.63 -3.38
CA TRP A 58 -11.52 15.64 -3.11
C TRP A 58 -11.58 14.52 -4.16
N VAL A 59 -11.51 14.87 -5.45
CA VAL A 59 -11.48 13.88 -6.55
C VAL A 59 -10.28 12.95 -6.42
N TYR A 60 -9.09 13.50 -6.14
CA TYR A 60 -7.88 12.69 -5.96
C TYR A 60 -7.99 11.78 -4.72
N HIS A 61 -8.44 12.34 -3.59
CA HIS A 61 -8.60 11.59 -2.36
C HIS A 61 -9.52 10.38 -2.53
N ASN A 62 -10.63 10.51 -3.25
CA ASN A 62 -11.53 9.38 -3.51
C ASN A 62 -10.88 8.28 -4.34
N LYS A 63 -10.03 8.63 -5.33
CA LYS A 63 -9.25 7.64 -6.08
C LYS A 63 -8.32 6.86 -5.16
N VAL A 64 -7.63 7.55 -4.25
CA VAL A 64 -6.75 6.90 -3.27
C VAL A 64 -7.54 6.00 -2.32
N LYS A 65 -8.67 6.47 -1.79
CA LYS A 65 -9.55 5.65 -0.93
C LYS A 65 -10.04 4.39 -1.64
N GLN A 66 -10.41 4.48 -2.91
CA GLN A 66 -10.81 3.32 -3.70
C GLN A 66 -9.66 2.33 -3.87
N ALA A 67 -8.47 2.82 -4.25
CA ALA A 67 -7.28 1.98 -4.40
C ALA A 67 -6.91 1.27 -3.08
N TRP A 68 -6.98 1.98 -1.96
CA TRP A 68 -6.77 1.40 -0.64
C TRP A 68 -7.82 0.37 -0.24
N GLY A 69 -9.09 0.61 -0.57
CA GLY A 69 -10.16 -0.38 -0.35
C GLY A 69 -9.88 -1.69 -1.09
N THR A 70 -9.50 -1.58 -2.37
CA THR A 70 -9.10 -2.75 -3.17
C THR A 70 -7.89 -3.45 -2.58
N ALA A 71 -6.80 -2.73 -2.27
CA ALA A 71 -5.59 -3.31 -1.72
C ALA A 71 -5.83 -4.02 -0.38
N ARG A 72 -6.67 -3.43 0.49
CA ARG A 72 -7.05 -4.04 1.77
C ARG A 72 -7.85 -5.32 1.60
N ARG A 73 -8.74 -5.37 0.59
CA ARG A 73 -9.52 -6.57 0.29
C ARG A 73 -8.63 -7.70 -0.21
N VAL A 74 -7.74 -7.42 -1.16
CA VAL A 74 -6.77 -8.42 -1.66
C VAL A 74 -5.92 -8.96 -0.52
N ALA A 75 -5.34 -8.07 0.31
CA ALA A 75 -4.54 -8.49 1.46
C ALA A 75 -5.33 -9.32 2.50
N TYR A 76 -6.64 -9.08 2.61
CA TYR A 76 -7.53 -9.89 3.46
C TYR A 76 -7.78 -11.27 2.85
N GLU A 77 -8.08 -11.34 1.55
CA GLU A 77 -8.31 -12.58 0.81
C GLU A 77 -7.05 -13.47 0.84
N ASP A 78 -5.87 -12.89 0.62
CA ASP A 78 -4.59 -13.61 0.70
C ASP A 78 -4.35 -14.21 2.10
N ARG A 79 -4.66 -13.43 3.15
CA ARG A 79 -4.53 -13.90 4.54
C ARG A 79 -5.50 -15.03 4.84
N LEU A 80 -6.75 -14.89 4.41
CA LEU A 80 -7.78 -15.90 4.62
C LEU A 80 -7.37 -17.23 3.99
N LEU A 81 -6.88 -17.19 2.74
CA LEU A 81 -6.40 -18.37 2.04
C LEU A 81 -5.23 -19.04 2.78
N ALA A 82 -4.25 -18.24 3.24
CA ALA A 82 -3.12 -18.75 4.01
C ALA A 82 -3.55 -19.41 5.34
N ASP A 83 -4.51 -18.80 6.03
CA ASP A 83 -5.06 -19.35 7.28
C ASP A 83 -5.82 -20.66 7.05
N GLU A 84 -6.59 -20.75 5.95
CA GLU A 84 -7.29 -21.96 5.53
C GLU A 84 -6.31 -23.10 5.21
N GLU A 85 -5.27 -22.81 4.42
CA GLU A 85 -4.20 -23.77 4.09
C GLU A 85 -3.49 -24.27 5.35
N ALA A 86 -3.12 -23.36 6.26
CA ALA A 86 -2.48 -23.70 7.52
C ALA A 86 -3.39 -24.59 8.39
N HIS A 87 -4.69 -24.30 8.42
CA HIS A 87 -5.66 -25.12 9.14
C HIS A 87 -5.77 -26.53 8.55
N GLN A 88 -5.85 -26.66 7.22
CA GLN A 88 -5.91 -27.98 6.56
C GLN A 88 -4.64 -28.79 6.80
N ALA A 89 -3.46 -28.16 6.69
CA ALA A 89 -2.18 -28.83 6.95
C ALA A 89 -2.10 -29.37 8.39
N ARG A 90 -2.53 -28.59 9.38
CA ARG A 90 -2.59 -29.03 10.80
C ARG A 90 -3.54 -30.21 10.99
N ARG A 91 -4.70 -30.20 10.32
CA ARG A 91 -5.66 -31.31 10.38
C ARG A 91 -5.09 -32.59 9.74
N ALA A 92 -4.46 -32.47 8.58
CA ALA A 92 -3.82 -33.59 7.89
C ALA A 92 -2.72 -34.22 8.75
N LEU A 93 -1.82 -33.40 9.31
CA LEU A 93 -0.76 -33.85 10.22
C LEU A 93 -1.33 -34.59 11.43
N LYS A 94 -2.38 -34.05 12.05
CA LYS A 94 -3.04 -34.69 13.21
C LYS A 94 -3.68 -36.03 12.84
N ALA A 95 -4.29 -36.13 11.66
CA ALA A 95 -4.87 -37.38 11.17
C ALA A 95 -3.79 -38.43 10.89
N GLU A 96 -2.67 -38.03 10.28
CA GLU A 96 -1.53 -38.91 10.03
C GLU A 96 -0.88 -39.40 11.33
N GLN A 97 -0.64 -38.50 12.30
CA GLN A 97 -0.15 -38.88 13.62
C GLN A 97 -1.08 -39.88 14.33
N THR A 98 -2.39 -39.65 14.24
CA THR A 98 -3.38 -40.57 14.80
C THR A 98 -3.31 -41.94 14.11
N ARG A 99 -3.19 -41.96 12.78
CA ARG A 99 -3.04 -43.20 11.99
C ARG A 99 -1.79 -43.97 12.41
N LEU A 100 -0.64 -43.31 12.48
CA LEU A 100 0.63 -43.94 12.87
C LEU A 100 0.56 -44.52 14.28
N ARG A 101 -0.08 -43.81 15.23
CA ARG A 101 -0.27 -44.30 16.60
C ARG A 101 -1.11 -45.58 16.67
N LEU A 102 -2.15 -45.69 15.84
CA LEU A 102 -3.02 -46.87 15.77
C LEU A 102 -2.35 -48.07 15.09
N MET A 103 -1.33 -47.85 14.25
CA MET A 103 -0.60 -48.91 13.54
C MET A 103 0.65 -49.40 14.29
N ALA A 104 1.03 -48.76 15.40
CA ALA A 104 2.13 -49.22 16.23
C ALA A 104 1.71 -50.53 16.96
N PRO A 105 2.51 -51.61 16.89
CA PRO A 105 2.18 -52.85 17.58
C PRO A 105 2.13 -52.62 19.10
N ALA A 106 1.16 -53.23 19.78
CA ALA A 106 1.16 -53.31 21.23
C ALA A 106 2.36 -54.18 21.63
N GLY A 107 3.39 -53.55 22.17
CA GLY A 107 4.53 -54.23 22.80
C GLY A 107 4.13 -54.93 24.09
#